data_AF-A0A0B1SUX3-F1
#
_entry.id   AF-A0A0B1SUX3-F1
#
_cell.length_a   1.000
_cell.length_b   1.000
_cell.length_c   1.000
_cell.angle_alpha   90.00
_cell.angle_beta   90.00
_cell.angle_gamma   90.00
#
_symmetry.space_group_name_H-M   'P 1'
#
loop_
_entity.id
_entity.type
_entity.pdbx_description
1 polymer ?
#
loop_
_entity_poly.entity_id
_entity_poly.type
_entity_poly.pdbx_seq_one_letter_code
_entity_poly.pdbx_strand_id
1 'polypeptide(L)'
;MGVELEEIKDISFPGAFAKEPLGTSLRKDFDEENKTAHPEKQGSTGFAAPEWASILENEGIKGGLHTVVVRPFRDLHEKLSEWRSYGTWVITWPVDENWSPDVIKGICASCAKQFKKGGRVVTAWIPCVQNNIDKWTIMMGV
;
A
#
# COMPACT_ATOMS: atom_id res chain seq x y z
N MET A 1 -24.11 -1.65 -10.32
CA MET A 1 -23.26 -0.65 -11.01
C MET A 1 -21.83 -1.06 -10.75
N GLY A 2 -21.24 -1.83 -11.67
CA GLY A 2 -19.82 -2.15 -11.60
C GLY A 2 -19.06 -1.01 -12.24
N VAL A 3 -18.22 -0.32 -11.47
CA VAL A 3 -17.31 0.67 -12.03
C VAL A 3 -16.22 -0.12 -12.74
N GLU A 4 -16.16 0.02 -14.06
CA GLU A 4 -15.13 -0.61 -14.88
C GLU A 4 -13.77 -0.04 -14.47
N LEU A 5 -12.81 -0.93 -14.19
CA LEU A 5 -11.43 -0.59 -13.79
C LEU A 5 -10.69 0.28 -14.83
N GLU A 6 -11.27 0.47 -16.02
CA GLU A 6 -10.73 1.32 -17.09
C GLU A 6 -10.86 2.82 -16.81
N GLU A 7 -11.67 3.24 -15.83
CA GLU A 7 -11.82 4.65 -15.42
C GLU A 7 -10.74 5.12 -14.43
N ILE A 8 -9.89 4.23 -13.93
CA ILE A 8 -8.78 4.57 -13.01
C ILE A 8 -7.48 4.79 -13.82
N LYS A 9 -7.55 5.58 -14.90
CA LYS A 9 -6.39 5.86 -15.76
C LYS A 9 -5.46 6.97 -15.24
N ASP A 10 -5.81 7.61 -14.13
CA ASP A 10 -5.08 8.77 -13.61
C ASP A 10 -4.67 8.65 -12.14
N ILE A 11 -4.19 7.48 -11.69
CA ILE A 11 -3.39 7.44 -10.45
C ILE A 11 -1.94 7.75 -10.80
N SER A 12 -1.67 9.03 -11.02
CA SER A 12 -0.32 9.57 -10.96
C SER A 12 0.13 9.54 -9.49
N PHE A 13 1.18 8.78 -9.16
CA PHE A 13 1.90 8.98 -7.90
C PHE A 13 2.50 10.39 -7.96
N PRO A 14 2.06 11.34 -7.12
CA PRO A 14 2.65 12.67 -7.12
C PRO A 14 4.05 12.58 -6.48
N GLY A 15 5.10 12.74 -7.30
CA GLY A 15 6.51 12.88 -6.91
C GLY A 15 7.11 11.91 -5.87
N ALA A 16 8.37 12.16 -5.49
CA ALA A 16 9.37 11.24 -4.92
C ALA A 16 9.61 9.95 -5.73
N PHE A 17 8.59 9.12 -5.92
CA PHE A 17 8.69 7.80 -6.56
C PHE A 17 8.28 7.77 -8.03
N ALA A 18 7.78 8.88 -8.58
CA ALA A 18 7.37 8.98 -9.98
C ALA A 18 8.56 8.92 -10.97
N LYS A 19 9.76 9.30 -10.52
CA LYS A 19 10.99 9.33 -11.33
C LYS A 19 12.02 8.24 -10.94
N GLU A 20 11.77 7.51 -9.85
CA GLU A 20 12.64 6.41 -9.42
C GLU A 20 12.22 5.08 -10.07
N PRO A 21 13.17 4.20 -10.44
CA PRO A 21 12.89 2.92 -11.09
C PRO A 21 12.00 2.00 -10.24
N LEU A 22 11.90 2.25 -8.93
CA LEU A 22 11.13 1.46 -7.98
C LEU A 22 9.61 1.68 -8.12
N GLY A 23 9.17 2.93 -8.32
CA GLY A 23 7.75 3.26 -8.48
C GLY A 23 7.22 2.85 -9.85
N THR A 24 8.04 2.91 -10.89
CA THR A 24 7.66 2.46 -12.25
C THR A 24 7.68 0.94 -12.39
N SER A 25 8.61 0.23 -11.73
CA SER A 25 8.60 -1.24 -11.71
C SER A 25 7.35 -1.77 -11.02
N LEU A 26 7.03 -1.25 -9.83
CA LEU A 26 5.81 -1.64 -9.12
C LEU A 26 4.56 -1.47 -9.99
N ARG A 27 4.40 -0.32 -10.65
CA ARG A 27 3.25 -0.09 -11.54
C ARG A 27 3.17 -1.09 -12.68
N LYS A 28 4.30 -1.38 -13.33
CA LYS A 28 4.34 -2.39 -14.40
C LYS A 28 3.98 -3.78 -13.87
N ASP A 29 4.48 -4.13 -12.69
CA ASP A 29 4.17 -5.40 -12.03
C ASP A 29 2.65 -5.48 -11.72
N PHE A 30 2.04 -4.41 -11.20
CA PHE A 30 0.58 -4.30 -11.00
C PHE A 30 -0.21 -4.49 -12.32
N ASP A 31 0.19 -3.79 -13.39
CA ASP A 31 -0.53 -3.82 -14.68
C ASP A 31 -0.37 -5.16 -15.43
N GLU A 32 0.78 -5.81 -15.28
CA GLU A 32 1.09 -7.09 -15.92
C GLU A 32 0.43 -8.26 -15.17
N GLU A 33 0.40 -8.23 -13.84
CA GLU A 33 -0.29 -9.24 -13.02
C GLU A 33 -1.82 -9.09 -13.05
N ASN A 34 -2.36 -7.88 -13.21
CA ASN A 34 -3.81 -7.70 -13.39
C ASN A 34 -4.31 -8.32 -14.72
N LYS A 35 -3.42 -8.52 -15.70
CA LYS A 35 -3.74 -9.21 -16.97
C LYS A 35 -3.63 -10.73 -16.89
N THR A 36 -3.01 -11.28 -15.83
CA THR A 36 -2.84 -12.72 -15.67
C THR A 36 -3.81 -13.25 -14.62
N ALA A 37 -4.82 -14.00 -15.08
CA ALA A 37 -5.81 -14.63 -14.22
C ALA A 37 -5.18 -15.79 -13.41
N HIS A 38 -4.54 -15.46 -12.30
CA HIS A 38 -4.18 -16.44 -11.27
C HIS A 38 -5.38 -16.75 -10.37
N PRO A 39 -5.48 -17.98 -9.81
CA PRO A 39 -6.51 -18.27 -8.82
C PRO A 39 -6.34 -17.33 -7.62
N GLU A 40 -7.36 -16.50 -7.37
CA GLU A 40 -7.33 -15.49 -6.32
C GLU A 40 -7.14 -16.15 -4.94
N LYS A 41 -6.11 -15.71 -4.21
CA LYS A 41 -5.86 -16.18 -2.85
C LYS A 41 -7.02 -15.74 -1.95
N GLN A 42 -7.86 -16.69 -1.55
CA GLN A 42 -8.91 -16.45 -0.55
C GLN A 42 -8.29 -16.33 0.85
N GLY A 43 -8.76 -15.35 1.61
CA GLY A 43 -8.31 -15.12 2.98
C GLY A 43 -8.82 -13.79 3.54
N SER A 44 -8.46 -13.51 4.79
CA SER A 44 -8.72 -12.22 5.43
C SER A 44 -8.04 -11.06 4.70
N THR A 45 -8.59 -9.87 4.86
CA THR A 45 -8.06 -8.63 4.31
C THR A 45 -7.28 -7.90 5.40
N GLY A 46 -6.02 -7.58 5.15
CA GLY A 46 -5.23 -6.70 6.02
C GLY A 46 -5.32 -5.28 5.51
N PHE A 47 -5.62 -4.32 6.37
CA PHE A 47 -5.68 -2.91 6.04
C PHE A 47 -4.66 -2.13 6.86
N ALA A 48 -3.57 -1.71 6.21
CA ALA A 48 -2.61 -0.77 6.77
C ALA A 48 -3.20 0.63 6.60
N ALA A 49 -3.67 1.18 7.70
CA ALA A 49 -4.52 2.34 7.74
C ALA A 49 -3.77 3.56 8.28
N PRO A 50 -4.22 4.77 7.91
CA PRO A 50 -3.67 5.99 8.46
C PRO A 50 -4.17 6.24 9.89
N GLU A 51 -3.54 7.19 10.58
CA GLU A 51 -3.81 7.48 12.01
C GLU A 51 -5.28 7.74 12.36
N TRP A 52 -6.02 8.43 11.48
CA TRP A 52 -7.44 8.72 11.70
C TRP A 52 -8.34 7.48 11.65
N ALA A 53 -7.84 6.34 11.18
CA ALA A 53 -8.53 5.05 11.22
C ALA A 53 -8.28 4.28 12.53
N SER A 54 -7.68 4.88 13.56
CA SER A 54 -7.42 4.23 14.86
C SER A 54 -8.70 3.67 15.52
N ILE A 55 -9.86 4.29 15.25
CA ILE A 55 -11.15 3.76 15.70
C ILE A 55 -11.37 2.34 15.17
N LEU A 56 -11.04 2.09 13.89
CA LEU A 56 -11.20 0.77 13.24
C LEU A 56 -10.18 -0.26 13.72
N GLU A 57 -8.99 0.17 14.13
CA GLU A 57 -7.99 -0.71 14.76
C GLU A 57 -8.47 -1.20 16.13
N ASN A 58 -9.05 -0.31 16.94
CA ASN A 58 -9.58 -0.64 18.26
C ASN A 58 -10.76 -1.62 18.21
N GLU A 59 -11.44 -1.72 17.06
CA GLU A 59 -12.53 -2.67 16.86
C GLU A 59 -12.06 -4.12 16.62
N GLY A 60 -10.77 -4.34 16.43
CA GLY A 60 -10.19 -5.65 16.12
C GLY A 60 -10.61 -6.18 14.75
N ILE A 61 -10.52 -7.51 14.57
CA ILE A 61 -10.86 -8.14 13.28
C ILE A 61 -12.38 -8.29 13.18
N LYS A 62 -13.03 -7.46 12.33
CA LYS A 62 -14.46 -7.56 12.03
C LYS A 62 -14.69 -7.90 10.56
N GLY A 63 -15.55 -8.88 10.28
CA GLY A 63 -15.89 -9.26 8.91
C GLY A 63 -14.72 -9.77 8.07
N GLY A 64 -13.65 -10.27 8.72
CA GLY A 64 -12.42 -10.69 8.03
C GLY A 64 -11.49 -9.53 7.64
N LEU A 65 -11.79 -8.30 8.04
CA LEU A 65 -10.93 -7.12 7.88
C LEU A 65 -10.11 -6.92 9.17
N HIS A 66 -8.79 -6.94 9.04
CA HIS A 66 -7.86 -6.60 10.10
C HIS A 66 -7.26 -5.23 9.81
N THR A 67 -7.68 -4.21 10.55
CA THR A 67 -7.15 -2.85 10.43
C THR A 67 -5.99 -2.64 11.41
N VAL A 68 -4.86 -2.14 10.91
CA VAL A 68 -3.72 -1.74 11.74
C VAL A 68 -3.30 -0.35 11.31
N VAL A 69 -3.16 0.56 12.28
CA VAL A 69 -2.66 1.91 12.03
C VAL A 69 -1.15 1.86 11.84
N VAL A 70 -0.69 2.40 10.72
CA VAL A 70 0.73 2.42 10.37
C VAL A 70 1.19 3.85 10.19
N ARG A 71 2.28 4.22 10.88
CA ARG A 71 2.83 5.58 10.87
C ARG A 71 4.18 5.67 10.14
N PRO A 72 5.21 4.87 10.46
CA PRO A 72 6.44 4.83 9.67
C PRO A 72 6.42 3.69 8.65
N PHE A 73 7.27 3.79 7.60
CA PHE A 73 7.41 2.71 6.61
C PHE A 73 7.96 1.42 7.22
N ARG A 74 8.75 1.51 8.29
CA ARG A 74 9.27 0.34 8.99
C ARG A 74 8.14 -0.54 9.54
N ASP A 75 7.16 0.07 10.20
CA ASP A 75 6.01 -0.64 10.76
C ASP A 75 5.18 -1.27 9.64
N LEU A 76 5.05 -0.58 8.49
CA LEU A 76 4.40 -1.15 7.31
C LEU A 76 5.11 -2.44 6.88
N HIS A 77 6.42 -2.41 6.74
CA HIS A 77 7.21 -3.56 6.33
C HIS A 77 7.07 -4.75 7.28
N GLU A 78 7.09 -4.48 8.58
CA GLU A 78 6.89 -5.49 9.63
C GLU A 78 5.48 -6.10 9.53
N LYS A 79 4.43 -5.28 9.35
CA LYS A 79 3.05 -5.77 9.23
C LYS A 79 2.78 -6.57 7.97
N LEU A 80 3.32 -6.16 6.83
CA LEU A 80 3.22 -6.95 5.60
C LEU A 80 3.94 -8.31 5.73
N SER A 81 4.98 -8.39 6.55
CA SER A 81 5.65 -9.66 6.86
C SER A 81 4.79 -10.59 7.73
N GLU A 82 3.95 -10.04 8.62
CA GLU A 82 2.96 -10.80 9.40
C GLU A 82 1.79 -11.27 8.51
N TRP A 83 1.34 -10.45 7.56
CA TRP A 83 0.16 -10.70 6.73
C TRP A 83 0.38 -11.65 5.55
N ARG A 84 1.44 -12.46 5.57
CA ARG A 84 1.77 -13.41 4.47
C ARG A 84 0.67 -14.42 4.17
N SER A 85 -0.22 -14.71 5.11
CA SER A 85 -1.37 -15.60 4.91
C SER A 85 -2.59 -14.90 4.32
N TYR A 86 -2.65 -13.57 4.33
CA TYR A 86 -3.83 -12.81 3.93
C TYR A 86 -4.03 -12.83 2.42
N GLY A 87 -5.29 -12.82 1.99
CA GLY A 87 -5.66 -12.85 0.58
C GLY A 87 -5.50 -11.49 -0.09
N THR A 88 -5.90 -10.44 0.63
CA THR A 88 -5.88 -9.05 0.15
C THR A 88 -5.16 -8.16 1.15
N TRP A 89 -4.29 -7.29 0.64
CA TRP A 89 -3.65 -6.22 1.40
C TRP A 89 -4.16 -4.88 0.89
N VAL A 90 -4.69 -4.06 1.79
CA VAL A 90 -5.03 -2.66 1.51
C VAL A 90 -4.00 -1.82 2.24
N ILE A 91 -3.25 -1.01 1.51
CA ILE A 91 -2.11 -0.25 2.03
C ILE A 91 -2.38 1.23 1.83
N THR A 92 -2.51 1.96 2.92
CA THR A 92 -2.41 3.41 2.91
C THR A 92 -0.97 3.78 3.22
N TRP A 93 -0.27 4.35 2.25
CA TRP A 93 1.15 4.67 2.39
C TRP A 93 1.35 5.73 3.47
N PRO A 94 2.21 5.46 4.48
CA PRO A 94 2.54 6.44 5.50
C PRO A 94 3.28 7.64 4.91
N VAL A 95 3.18 8.78 5.59
CA VAL A 95 4.01 9.96 5.32
C VAL A 95 5.07 9.99 6.41
N ASP A 96 6.27 9.56 6.06
CA ASP A 96 7.37 9.34 7.00
C ASP A 96 8.64 10.02 6.48
N GLU A 97 9.12 11.00 7.25
CA GLU A 97 10.31 11.79 6.95
C GLU A 97 11.60 10.96 7.11
N ASN A 98 11.56 9.89 7.90
CA ASN A 98 12.71 9.04 8.22
C ASN A 98 12.75 7.77 7.37
N TRP A 99 12.20 7.84 6.15
CA TRP A 99 12.16 6.70 5.24
C TRP A 99 13.57 6.31 4.78
N SER A 100 13.78 5.02 4.54
CA SER A 100 15.02 4.53 3.94
C SER A 100 14.71 3.74 2.65
N PRO A 101 15.54 3.89 1.60
CA PRO A 101 15.34 3.16 0.35
C PRO A 101 15.27 1.64 0.53
N ASP A 102 16.01 1.10 1.49
CA ASP A 102 16.06 -0.34 1.75
C ASP A 102 14.74 -0.86 2.36
N VAL A 103 14.09 -0.07 3.23
CA VAL A 103 12.78 -0.42 3.78
C VAL A 103 11.72 -0.40 2.68
N ILE A 104 11.72 0.63 1.82
CA ILE A 104 10.78 0.70 0.69
C ILE A 104 10.99 -0.48 -0.26
N LYS A 105 12.24 -0.81 -0.62
CA LYS A 105 12.55 -2.00 -1.44
C LYS A 105 12.03 -3.29 -0.80
N GLY A 106 12.15 -3.42 0.52
CA GLY A 106 11.61 -4.56 1.26
C GLY A 106 10.09 -4.68 1.16
N ILE A 107 9.39 -3.55 1.24
CA ILE A 107 7.92 -3.48 1.05
C ILE A 107 7.55 -3.88 -0.38
N CYS A 108 8.21 -3.30 -1.39
CA CYS A 108 7.97 -3.63 -2.80
C CYS A 108 8.18 -5.12 -3.08
N ALA A 109 9.28 -5.68 -2.55
CA ALA A 109 9.57 -7.10 -2.68
C ALA A 109 8.53 -7.99 -1.98
N SER A 110 7.91 -7.51 -0.90
CA SER A 110 6.82 -8.21 -0.21
C SER A 110 5.53 -8.17 -1.03
N CYS A 111 5.19 -7.03 -1.64
CA CYS A 111 4.06 -6.91 -2.57
C CYS A 111 4.25 -7.82 -3.80
N ALA A 112 5.43 -7.81 -4.43
CA ALA A 112 5.76 -8.69 -5.55
C ALA A 112 5.61 -10.18 -5.19
N LYS A 113 5.98 -10.58 -3.97
CA LYS A 113 5.77 -11.95 -3.48
C LYS A 113 4.29 -12.27 -3.25
N GLN A 114 3.49 -11.29 -2.85
CA GLN A 114 2.05 -11.47 -2.62
C GLN A 114 1.31 -11.70 -3.93
N PHE A 115 1.63 -10.95 -4.99
CA PHE A 115 1.01 -11.15 -6.30
C PHE A 115 1.38 -12.48 -6.95
N LYS A 116 2.66 -12.90 -6.88
CA LYS A 116 3.09 -14.23 -7.33
C LYS A 116 2.33 -15.39 -6.68
N LYS A 117 1.72 -15.14 -5.52
CA LYS A 117 0.89 -16.11 -4.79
C LYS A 117 -0.61 -15.97 -5.10
N GLY A 118 -0.99 -15.16 -6.08
CA GLY A 118 -2.38 -14.84 -6.42
C GLY A 118 -3.07 -13.91 -5.41
N GLY A 119 -2.29 -13.23 -4.56
CA GLY A 119 -2.81 -12.26 -3.59
C GLY A 119 -3.08 -10.90 -4.22
N ARG A 120 -4.06 -10.18 -3.70
CA ARG A 120 -4.37 -8.82 -4.13
C ARG A 120 -3.69 -7.79 -3.25
N VAL A 121 -3.21 -6.71 -3.86
CA VAL A 121 -2.72 -5.52 -3.15
C VAL A 121 -3.46 -4.31 -3.71
N VAL A 122 -4.03 -3.51 -2.83
CA VAL A 122 -4.67 -2.23 -3.13
C VAL A 122 -3.87 -1.17 -2.39
N THR A 123 -3.47 -0.09 -3.08
CA THR A 123 -2.66 0.95 -2.44
C THR A 123 -3.25 2.34 -2.64
N ALA A 124 -3.10 3.19 -1.64
CA ALA A 124 -3.52 4.59 -1.68
C ALA A 124 -2.51 5.46 -0.91
N TRP A 125 -2.44 6.75 -1.24
CA TRP A 125 -1.66 7.72 -0.48
C TRP A 125 -2.54 8.49 0.50
N ILE A 126 -1.98 8.88 1.65
CA ILE A 126 -2.64 9.84 2.55
C ILE A 126 -2.74 11.18 1.80
N PRO A 127 -3.90 11.86 1.80
CA PRO A 127 -3.99 13.16 1.13
C PRO A 127 -3.00 14.17 1.73
N CYS A 128 -2.41 14.98 0.87
CA CYS A 128 -1.63 16.14 1.29
C CYS A 128 -2.60 17.24 1.74
N VAL A 129 -2.54 17.59 3.02
CA VAL A 129 -3.40 18.56 3.69
C VAL A 129 -2.53 19.49 4.53
N GLN A 130 -3.08 20.62 4.97
CA GLN A 130 -2.34 21.62 5.73
C GLN A 130 -1.61 21.06 6.95
N ASN A 131 -2.16 20.01 7.57
CA ASN A 131 -1.60 19.39 8.78
C ASN A 131 -0.42 18.44 8.53
N ASN A 132 -0.17 17.99 7.29
CA ASN A 132 0.93 17.08 6.95
C ASN A 132 1.81 17.58 5.79
N ILE A 133 1.59 18.80 5.32
CA ILE A 133 2.31 19.38 4.17
C ILE A 133 3.81 19.49 4.41
N ASP A 134 4.25 19.80 5.64
CA ASP A 134 5.67 19.90 5.97
C ASP A 134 6.35 18.52 5.82
N LYS A 135 5.69 17.47 6.31
CA LYS A 135 6.17 16.08 6.18
C LYS A 135 6.26 15.64 4.73
N TRP A 136 5.24 15.99 3.94
CA TRP A 136 5.21 15.75 2.50
C TRP A 136 6.36 16.46 1.80
N THR A 137 6.58 17.73 2.12
CA THR A 137 7.65 18.57 1.54
C THR A 137 9.02 17.94 1.81
N ILE A 138 9.29 17.55 3.05
CA ILE A 138 10.52 16.87 3.46
C ILE A 138 10.69 15.53 2.72
N MET A 139 9.64 14.68 2.72
CA MET A 139 9.68 13.37 2.06
C MET A 139 9.92 13.48 0.55
N MET A 140 9.40 14.54 -0.07
CA MET A 140 9.51 14.80 -1.50
C MET A 140 10.81 15.52 -1.88
N GLY A 141 11.56 16.04 -0.90
CA GLY A 141 12.78 16.81 -1.12
C GLY A 141 12.56 18.13 -1.84
N VAL A 142 11.40 18.78 -1.61
CA VAL A 142 11.00 20.07 -2.21
C VAL A 142 11.27 21.23 -1.26
#